data_AF-A0A7Y2SRX7-F1
#
_entry.id   AF-A0A7Y2SRX7-F1
#
_cell.length_a   1.000
_cell.length_b   1.000
_cell.length_c   1.000
_cell.angle_alpha   90.00
_cell.angle_beta   90.00
_cell.angle_gamma   90.00
#
_symmetry.space_group_name_H-M   'P 1'
#
loop_
_entity.id
_entity.type
_entity.pdbx_description
1 polymer ?
#
loop_
_entity_poly.entity_id
_entity_poly.type
_entity_poly.pdbx_seq_one_letter_code
_entity_poly.pdbx_strand_id
1 'polypeptide(L)'
;MVDIEIKLSLPDTLAREAAARGLLTPAALQQLIDAEVERRRKVDRLFTTMDDLAAVNLPPLSAEDLNTEIKAARAERRFRRAGGA
;
A
#
# COMPACT_ATOMS: atom_id res chain seq x y z
N MET A 1 -14.08 20.17 6.85
CA MET A 1 -13.07 19.82 7.89
C MET A 1 -13.85 19.50 9.15
N VAL A 2 -13.46 18.47 9.89
CA VAL A 2 -14.15 18.05 11.13
C VAL A 2 -13.14 18.12 12.25
N ASP A 3 -13.50 18.75 13.36
CA ASP A 3 -12.67 18.83 14.55
C ASP A 3 -13.06 17.72 15.52
N ILE A 4 -12.05 17.02 16.05
CA ILE A 4 -12.23 15.90 16.99
C ILE A 4 -11.36 16.18 18.21
N GLU A 5 -12.00 16.23 19.38
CA GLU A 5 -11.29 16.33 20.65
C GLU A 5 -10.92 14.94 21.18
N ILE A 6 -9.67 14.75 21.57
CA ILE A 6 -9.16 13.47 22.08
C ILE A 6 -8.42 13.73 23.40
N LYS A 7 -8.79 12.99 24.45
CA LYS A 7 -8.05 12.95 25.71
C LYS A 7 -7.17 11.70 25.72
N LEU A 8 -5.85 11.89 25.81
CA LEU A 8 -4.86 10.82 25.86
C LEU A 8 -4.25 10.73 27.26
N SER A 9 -4.09 9.50 27.76
CA SER A 9 -3.27 9.23 28.94
C SER A 9 -1.98 8.57 28.47
N LEU A 10 -0.86 9.24 28.71
CA LEU A 10 0.48 8.79 28.32
C LEU A 10 1.37 8.80 29.55
N PRO A 11 2.37 7.90 29.64
CA PRO A 11 3.43 8.03 30.63
C PRO A 11 4.12 9.39 30.51
N ASP A 12 4.40 10.04 31.63
CA ASP A 12 4.99 11.39 31.67
C ASP A 12 6.26 11.51 30.82
N THR A 13 7.12 10.49 30.85
CA THR A 13 8.36 10.45 30.07
C THR A 13 8.08 10.50 28.58
N LEU A 14 7.13 9.69 28.11
CA LEU A 14 6.72 9.64 26.72
C LEU A 14 6.03 10.94 26.29
N ALA A 15 5.16 11.50 27.13
CA ALA A 15 4.45 12.75 26.84
C ALA A 15 5.43 13.90 26.63
N ARG A 16 6.44 14.01 27.51
CA ARG A 16 7.49 15.04 27.41
C ARG A 16 8.33 14.88 26.15
N GLU A 17 8.75 13.65 25.84
CA GLU A 17 9.55 13.39 24.64
C GLU A 17 8.75 13.66 23.36
N ALA A 18 7.51 13.19 23.28
CA ALA A 18 6.64 13.41 22.13
C ALA A 18 6.37 14.90 21.93
N ALA A 19 6.12 15.66 23.01
CA ALA A 19 5.96 17.11 22.95
C ALA A 19 7.24 17.80 22.48
N ALA A 20 8.41 17.46 23.03
CA ALA A 20 9.70 18.04 22.65
C ALA A 20 10.05 17.78 21.17
N ARG A 21 9.58 16.66 20.61
CA ARG A 21 9.71 16.31 19.19
C ARG A 21 8.60 16.88 18.30
N GLY A 22 7.65 17.64 18.85
CA GLY A 22 6.54 18.25 18.11
C GLY A 22 5.46 17.26 17.65
N LEU A 23 5.47 16.01 18.15
CA LEU A 23 4.55 14.95 17.74
C LEU A 23 3.12 15.17 18.25
N LEU A 24 2.92 16.02 19.27
CA LEU A 24 1.61 16.34 19.86
C LEU A 24 0.97 17.60 19.27
N THR A 25 1.46 18.08 18.12
CA THR A 25 0.83 19.19 17.39
C THR A 25 -0.29 18.66 16.48
N PRO A 26 -1.33 19.45 16.18
CA PRO A 26 -2.41 19.01 15.28
C PRO A 26 -1.91 18.50 13.92
N ALA A 27 -0.92 19.19 13.33
CA ALA A 27 -0.36 18.80 12.03
C ALA A 27 0.40 17.46 12.10
N ALA A 28 1.21 17.24 13.15
CA ALA A 28 1.93 15.99 13.32
C ALA A 28 0.97 14.82 13.61
N LEU A 29 -0.04 15.05 14.45
CA LEU A 29 -1.09 14.05 14.74
C LEU A 29 -1.88 13.69 13.48
N GLN A 30 -2.22 14.67 12.63
CA GLN A 30 -2.86 14.41 11.34
C GLN A 30 -1.98 13.50 10.47
N GLN A 31 -0.68 13.82 10.32
CA GLN A 31 0.23 13.00 9.53
C GLN A 31 0.37 11.56 10.06
N LEU A 32 0.40 11.39 11.39
CA LEU A 32 0.44 10.08 12.03
C LEU A 32 -0.85 9.29 11.77
N ILE A 33 -2.01 9.94 11.86
CA ILE A 33 -3.30 9.32 11.58
C ILE A 33 -3.40 8.93 10.10
N ASP A 34 -3.04 9.83 9.19
CA ASP A 34 -3.05 9.58 7.75
C ASP A 34 -2.15 8.38 7.39
N ALA A 35 -0.94 8.33 7.95
CA ALA A 35 -0.02 7.22 7.73
C ALA A 35 -0.58 5.89 8.23
N GLU A 36 -1.22 5.86 9.40
CA GLU A 36 -1.83 4.65 9.97
C GLU A 36 -3.06 4.20 9.17
N VAL A 37 -3.91 5.14 8.73
CA VAL A 37 -5.05 4.85 7.84
C VAL A 37 -4.58 4.21 6.54
N GLU A 38 -3.58 4.79 5.89
CA GLU A 38 -3.02 4.25 4.65
C GLU A 38 -2.36 2.89 4.85
N ARG A 39 -1.68 2.69 5.98
CA ARG A 39 -1.11 1.38 6.33
C ARG A 39 -2.20 0.31 6.44
N ARG A 40 -3.30 0.59 7.13
CA ARG A 40 -4.43 -0.35 7.25
C ARG A 40 -5.10 -0.60 5.92
N ARG A 41 -5.39 0.44 5.14
CA ARG A 41 -5.97 0.31 3.79
C ARG A 41 -5.16 -0.58 2.87
N LYS A 42 -3.83 -0.52 2.93
CA LYS A 42 -2.96 -1.40 2.13
C LYS A 42 -3.12 -2.87 2.53
N VAL A 43 -3.21 -3.14 3.83
CA VAL A 43 -3.41 -4.50 4.36
C VAL A 43 -4.79 -5.02 3.94
N ASP A 44 -5.84 -4.21 4.13
CA ASP A 44 -7.20 -4.59 3.76
C ASP A 44 -7.30 -4.87 2.26
N ARG A 45 -6.73 -3.98 1.42
CA ARG A 45 -6.71 -4.16 -0.04
C ARG A 45 -6.02 -5.46 -0.45
N LEU A 46 -4.92 -5.83 0.20
CA LEU A 46 -4.21 -7.08 -0.08
C LEU A 46 -5.14 -8.27 0.14
N PHE A 47 -5.79 -8.34 1.31
CA PHE A 47 -6.67 -9.45 1.65
C PHE A 47 -7.91 -9.48 0.75
N THR A 48 -8.56 -8.34 0.50
CA THR A 48 -9.69 -8.27 -0.44
C THR A 48 -9.30 -8.78 -1.82
N THR A 49 -8.13 -8.40 -2.33
CA THR A 49 -7.66 -8.86 -3.65
C THR A 49 -7.35 -10.37 -3.65
N MET A 50 -6.83 -10.91 -2.54
CA MET A 50 -6.60 -12.34 -2.39
C MET A 50 -7.91 -13.14 -2.38
N ASP A 51 -8.93 -12.62 -1.69
CA ASP A 51 -10.27 -13.23 -1.67
C ASP A 51 -10.90 -13.21 -3.07
N ASP A 52 -10.79 -12.07 -3.77
CA ASP A 52 -11.25 -11.95 -5.16
C ASP A 52 -10.55 -12.96 -6.07
N LEU A 53 -9.22 -13.09 -5.96
CA LEU A 53 -8.43 -14.06 -6.74
C LEU A 53 -8.80 -15.51 -6.41
N ALA A 54 -9.05 -15.84 -5.14
CA ALA A 54 -9.46 -17.18 -4.73
C ALA A 54 -10.85 -17.55 -5.26
N ALA A 55 -11.73 -16.55 -5.44
CA ALA A 55 -13.06 -16.75 -6.03
C ALA A 55 -13.02 -16.94 -7.56
N VAL A 56 -11.90 -16.60 -8.23
CA VAL A 56 -11.76 -16.77 -9.68
C VAL A 56 -11.60 -18.26 -10.02
N ASN A 57 -12.62 -18.81 -10.66
CA ASN A 57 -12.60 -20.18 -11.18
C ASN A 57 -12.17 -20.19 -12.66
N LEU A 58 -10.87 -20.01 -12.90
CA LEU A 58 -10.25 -20.12 -14.23
C LEU A 58 -9.48 -21.44 -14.37
N PRO A 59 -9.41 -22.01 -15.57
CA PRO A 59 -8.56 -23.17 -15.82
C PRO A 59 -7.09 -22.83 -15.51
N PRO A 60 -6.31 -23.79 -14.99
CA PRO A 60 -4.89 -23.56 -14.72
C PRO A 60 -4.15 -23.28 -16.04
N LEU A 61 -3.42 -22.17 -16.07
CA LEU A 61 -2.55 -21.83 -17.20
C LEU A 61 -1.34 -22.77 -17.21
N SER A 62 -1.00 -23.35 -18.36
CA SER A 62 0.19 -24.18 -18.47
C SER A 62 1.46 -23.32 -18.39
N ALA A 63 2.55 -23.91 -17.86
CA ALA A 63 3.83 -23.22 -17.80
C ALA A 63 4.39 -22.90 -19.20
N GLU A 64 4.04 -23.70 -20.21
CA GLU A 64 4.46 -23.49 -21.60
C GLU A 64 3.77 -22.28 -22.23
N ASP A 65 2.45 -22.18 -22.07
CA ASP A 65 1.67 -21.06 -22.57
C ASP A 65 2.12 -19.75 -21.93
N LEU A 66 2.33 -19.76 -20.60
CA LEU A 66 2.83 -18.60 -19.87
C LEU A 66 4.22 -18.17 -20.35
N ASN A 67 5.13 -19.11 -20.58
CA ASN A 67 6.48 -18.80 -21.05
C ASN A 67 6.48 -18.22 -22.46
N THR A 68 5.59 -18.71 -23.33
CA THR A 68 5.41 -18.19 -24.69
C THR A 68 4.95 -16.73 -24.64
N GLU A 69 3.94 -16.44 -23.83
CA GLU A 69 3.41 -15.08 -23.64
C GLU A 69 4.47 -14.11 -23.07
N ILE A 70 5.19 -14.54 -22.03
CA ILE A 70 6.26 -13.73 -21.42
C ILE A 70 7.37 -13.42 -22.44
N LYS A 71 7.75 -14.40 -23.27
CA LYS A 71 8.78 -14.20 -24.32
C LYS A 71 8.31 -13.18 -25.35
N ALA A 72 7.06 -13.28 -25.81
CA ALA A 72 6.47 -12.35 -26.77
C ALA A 72 6.43 -10.91 -26.20
N ALA A 73 5.89 -10.73 -25.00
CA ALA A 73 5.82 -9.43 -24.33
C ALA A 73 7.20 -8.80 -24.11
N ARG A 74 8.21 -9.61 -23.76
CA ARG A 74 9.59 -9.14 -23.61
C ARG A 74 10.23 -8.76 -24.95
N ALA A 75 9.96 -9.50 -26.02
CA ALA A 75 10.45 -9.19 -27.36
C ALA A 75 9.87 -7.86 -27.86
N GLU A 76 8.57 -7.67 -27.70
CA GLU A 76 7.87 -6.43 -28.05
C GLU A 76 8.42 -5.23 -27.27
N ARG A 77 8.65 -5.37 -25.95
CA ARG A 77 9.29 -4.31 -25.14
C ARG A 77 10.70 -3.97 -25.61
N ARG A 78 11.49 -4.95 -26.06
CA ARG A 78 12.83 -4.71 -26.62
C ARG A 78 12.74 -3.98 -27.96
N PHE A 79 11.84 -4.40 -28.83
CA PHE A 79 11.60 -3.75 -30.12
C PHE A 79 11.23 -2.28 -29.95
N ARG A 80 10.26 -1.98 -29.07
CA ARG A 80 9.84 -0.61 -28.74
C ARG A 80 10.98 0.25 -28.17
N ARG A 81 11.84 -0.32 -27.33
CA ARG A 81 13.01 0.38 -26.76
C ARG A 81 14.14 0.60 -27.77
N ALA A 82 14.25 -0.23 -28.79
CA ALA A 82 15.24 -0.11 -29.86
C ALA A 82 14.83 0.86 -30.97
N GLY A 83 13.74 1.63 -30.80
CA GLY A 83 13.24 2.56 -31.80
C GLY A 83 12.48 1.90 -32.94
N GLY A 84 12.00 0.66 -32.76
CA GLY A 84 11.09 0.02 -33.70
C GLY A 84 9.75 0.77 -33.71
N ALA A 85 9.44 1.40 -34.84
CA ALA A 85 8.19 2.09 -35.14
C ALA A 85 6.97 1.15 -35.06
#